data_AF-A0A523WKJ8-F1
#
_entry.id   AF-A0A523WKJ8-F1
#
_cell.length_a   1.000
_cell.length_b   1.000
_cell.length_c   1.000
_cell.angle_alpha   90.00
_cell.angle_beta   90.00
_cell.angle_gamma   90.00
#
_symmetry.space_group_name_H-M   'P 1'
#
loop_
_entity.id
_entity.type
_entity.pdbx_description
1 polymer ?
#
loop_
_entity_poly.entity_id
_entity_poly.type
_entity_poly.pdbx_seq_one_letter_code
_entity_poly.pdbx_strand_id
1 'polypeptide(L)'
;MAQIDSLRTEEKFKKTEIGEIPVDWGVATLDEISEEIYRYPTYYNIKYVKQGIPEVRGELIRLNGLLETDLSKYRFISPETASKFPRTCLREGDFVISVRGTMGKVAIIPESLDGANMTANLIRVSPDRSKIFPMFFRHVLISEKFQETLNITSSTTTIRRIKAPELKRLKFAIPPLPEQKKIAEVLSTVDQAIEKNKEIIEKTKELKKGLMQELLTRGIGHKKFKKTEIGEIPVEWRVAKIEDCCDILDSQRIPSPPFTEQERIAKVLSCVDEKIEKTMKRKENLGLVKKGLMQVLLTGKMRVK
;
A
#
# COMPACT_ATOMS: atom_id res chain seq x y z
N MET A 1 -35.89 10.75 -8.79
CA MET A 1 -35.48 11.23 -7.45
C MET A 1 -36.27 10.57 -6.30
N ALA A 2 -36.88 9.38 -6.50
CA ALA A 2 -37.77 8.76 -5.50
C ALA A 2 -37.42 7.28 -5.22
N GLN A 3 -36.13 6.92 -5.25
CA GLN A 3 -35.71 5.52 -5.05
C GLN A 3 -34.41 5.38 -4.23
N ILE A 4 -34.04 6.41 -3.45
CA ILE A 4 -32.91 6.37 -2.52
C ILE A 4 -33.38 6.47 -1.05
N ASP A 5 -34.67 6.74 -0.79
CA ASP A 5 -35.19 6.89 0.58
C ASP A 5 -35.57 5.58 1.29
N SER A 6 -35.52 4.41 0.62
CA SER A 6 -35.96 3.14 1.21
C SER A 6 -34.88 2.37 2.00
N LEU A 7 -33.73 2.97 2.31
CA LEU A 7 -32.63 2.32 3.04
C LEU A 7 -32.34 2.90 4.43
N ARG A 8 -33.12 3.88 4.91
CA ARG A 8 -33.01 4.37 6.28
C ARG A 8 -33.88 3.52 7.20
N THR A 9 -33.41 2.32 7.56
CA THR A 9 -33.80 1.76 8.86
C THR A 9 -33.43 2.80 9.92
N GLU A 10 -34.36 3.14 10.82
CA GLU A 10 -34.05 3.95 12.02
C GLU A 10 -33.06 3.15 12.89
N GLU A 11 -31.79 3.27 12.56
CA GLU A 11 -30.74 2.51 13.21
C GLU A 11 -30.51 3.07 14.60
N LYS A 12 -30.75 2.21 15.59
CA LYS A 12 -30.53 2.55 17.00
C LYS A 12 -29.05 2.41 17.31
N PHE A 13 -28.50 3.45 17.93
CA PHE A 13 -27.14 3.46 18.45
C PHE A 13 -27.14 3.34 19.97
N LYS A 14 -26.10 2.74 20.53
CA LYS A 14 -25.81 2.71 21.96
C LYS A 14 -24.51 3.45 22.26
N LYS A 15 -24.48 4.17 23.38
CA LYS A 15 -23.25 4.80 23.89
C LYS A 15 -22.36 3.74 24.54
N THR A 16 -21.07 3.77 24.22
CA THR A 16 -20.05 2.90 24.81
C THR A 16 -18.79 3.72 25.13
N GLU A 17 -17.83 3.11 25.80
CA GLU A 17 -16.54 3.74 26.12
C GLU A 17 -15.71 4.13 24.89
N ILE A 18 -15.98 3.54 23.71
CA ILE A 18 -15.30 3.86 22.44
C ILE A 18 -16.13 4.79 21.53
N GLY A 19 -17.23 5.34 22.05
CA GLY A 19 -18.18 6.19 21.33
C GLY A 19 -19.51 5.48 21.04
N GLU A 20 -20.32 6.10 20.18
CA GLU A 20 -21.60 5.53 19.74
C GLU A 20 -21.38 4.46 18.66
N ILE A 21 -22.03 3.31 18.84
CA ILE A 21 -22.01 2.18 17.90
C ILE A 21 -23.41 1.62 17.72
N PRO A 22 -23.71 0.88 16.64
CA PRO A 22 -25.01 0.24 16.49
C PRO A 22 -25.32 -0.72 17.64
N VAL A 23 -26.61 -0.82 18.01
CA VAL A 23 -27.05 -1.63 19.16
C VAL A 23 -26.63 -3.10 19.07
N ASP A 24 -26.60 -3.65 17.86
CA ASP A 24 -26.26 -5.04 17.55
C ASP A 24 -24.76 -5.29 17.39
N TRP A 25 -23.93 -4.25 17.43
CA TRP A 25 -22.48 -4.38 17.43
C TRP A 25 -21.96 -4.63 18.85
N GLY A 26 -20.93 -5.46 18.97
CA GLY A 26 -20.19 -5.67 20.20
C GLY A 26 -19.09 -4.63 20.41
N VAL A 27 -18.52 -4.62 21.61
CA VAL A 27 -17.20 -4.02 21.88
C VAL A 27 -16.30 -5.17 22.32
N ALA A 28 -15.12 -5.28 21.72
CA ALA A 28 -14.13 -6.27 22.11
C ALA A 28 -12.76 -5.62 22.24
N THR A 29 -11.97 -6.15 23.15
CA THR A 29 -10.54 -5.90 23.25
C THR A 29 -9.78 -6.69 22.19
N LEU A 30 -8.54 -6.27 21.93
CA LEU A 30 -7.67 -7.02 21.03
C LEU A 30 -7.40 -8.44 21.56
N ASP A 31 -7.28 -8.60 22.88
CA ASP A 31 -7.06 -9.91 23.53
C ASP A 31 -8.23 -10.86 23.30
N GLU A 32 -9.48 -10.39 23.42
CA GLU A 32 -10.68 -11.23 23.26
C GLU A 32 -10.87 -11.78 21.84
N ILE A 33 -10.34 -11.11 20.82
CA ILE A 33 -10.44 -11.49 19.41
C ILE A 33 -9.15 -12.11 18.85
N SER A 34 -8.15 -12.35 19.68
CA SER A 34 -6.86 -12.90 19.26
C SER A 34 -6.58 -14.20 19.97
N GLU A 35 -6.09 -15.20 19.25
CA GLU A 35 -5.57 -16.44 19.82
C GLU A 35 -4.21 -16.20 20.49
N GLU A 36 -3.40 -15.32 19.91
CA GLU A 36 -2.07 -14.98 20.43
C GLU A 36 -1.70 -13.52 20.12
N ILE A 37 -1.14 -12.83 21.12
CA ILE A 37 -0.46 -11.54 20.94
C ILE A 37 0.92 -11.68 21.57
N TYR A 38 1.93 -11.82 20.74
CA TYR A 38 3.27 -12.20 21.19
C TYR A 38 4.36 -11.34 20.60
N ARG A 39 5.32 -10.98 21.45
CA ARG A 39 6.55 -10.30 21.06
C ARG A 39 7.74 -11.15 21.44
N TYR A 40 8.59 -11.46 20.48
CA TYR A 40 9.81 -12.20 20.77
C TYR A 40 10.84 -11.29 21.47
N PRO A 41 11.40 -11.68 22.64
CA PRO A 41 12.24 -10.80 23.46
C PRO A 41 13.67 -10.62 22.91
N THR A 42 14.29 -11.68 22.38
CA THR A 42 15.71 -11.71 21.98
C THR A 42 15.91 -12.36 20.62
N TYR A 43 16.53 -11.66 19.67
CA TYR A 43 16.73 -12.21 18.32
C TYR A 43 18.18 -11.95 17.91
N TYR A 44 19.01 -13.00 18.00
CA TYR A 44 20.48 -12.93 17.90
C TYR A 44 21.05 -14.16 17.20
N ASN A 45 22.33 -14.12 16.80
CA ASN A 45 23.03 -15.19 16.08
C ASN A 45 22.30 -15.65 14.79
N ILE A 46 21.78 -14.68 14.03
CA ILE A 46 21.01 -14.93 12.82
C ILE A 46 21.97 -15.20 11.65
N LYS A 47 21.88 -16.39 11.06
CA LYS A 47 22.62 -16.73 9.85
C LYS A 47 21.79 -16.38 8.61
N TYR A 48 22.17 -15.27 7.98
CA TYR A 48 21.59 -14.82 6.72
C TYR A 48 22.12 -15.63 5.53
N VAL A 49 21.23 -15.95 4.60
CA VAL A 49 21.51 -16.75 3.39
C VAL A 49 20.88 -16.05 2.17
N LYS A 50 21.33 -16.40 0.96
CA LYS A 50 20.75 -15.82 -0.27
C LYS A 50 19.32 -16.31 -0.54
N GLN A 51 19.03 -17.56 -0.18
CA GLN A 51 17.71 -18.20 -0.32
C GLN A 51 17.46 -19.02 0.95
N GLY A 52 16.26 -18.92 1.50
CA GLY A 52 15.91 -19.53 2.78
C GLY A 52 14.53 -19.08 3.25
N ILE A 53 14.32 -19.00 4.56
CA ILE A 53 13.05 -18.53 5.12
C ILE A 53 13.01 -16.99 5.09
N PRO A 54 11.97 -16.37 4.50
CA PRO A 54 11.85 -14.91 4.47
C PRO A 54 11.76 -14.32 5.88
N GLU A 55 12.45 -13.21 6.10
CA GLU A 55 12.42 -12.46 7.36
C GLU A 55 11.57 -11.19 7.22
N VAL A 56 10.45 -11.14 7.95
CA VAL A 56 9.52 -10.00 7.98
C VAL A 56 10.03 -8.91 8.92
N ARG A 57 10.08 -7.69 8.38
CA ARG A 57 10.66 -6.50 9.01
C ARG A 57 9.71 -5.32 8.88
N GLY A 58 9.77 -4.39 9.84
CA GLY A 58 8.87 -3.23 9.88
C GLY A 58 9.00 -2.27 8.69
N GLU A 59 10.11 -2.31 7.94
CA GLU A 59 10.30 -1.54 6.70
C GLU A 59 9.48 -2.09 5.53
N LEU A 60 9.17 -3.40 5.54
CA LEU A 60 8.40 -4.08 4.50
C LEU A 60 6.89 -3.88 4.66
N ILE A 61 6.46 -3.30 5.78
CA ILE A 61 5.06 -2.99 6.04
C ILE A 61 4.66 -1.73 5.27
N ARG A 62 3.66 -1.88 4.39
CA ARG A 62 3.06 -0.80 3.61
C ARG A 62 1.93 -0.13 4.40
N LEU A 63 1.65 1.14 4.10
CA LEU A 63 0.61 1.92 4.79
C LEU A 63 -0.80 1.36 4.61
N ASN A 64 -1.02 0.56 3.57
CA ASN A 64 -2.31 -0.06 3.31
C ASN A 64 -2.52 -1.36 4.09
N GLY A 65 -1.69 -1.72 5.07
CA GLY A 65 -1.94 -2.95 5.85
C GLY A 65 -1.48 -4.23 5.16
N LEU A 66 -0.68 -4.13 4.10
CA LEU A 66 -0.11 -5.26 3.37
C LEU A 66 1.42 -5.24 3.45
N LEU A 67 2.06 -6.36 3.14
CA LEU A 67 3.51 -6.46 3.03
C LEU A 67 4.01 -6.12 1.62
N GLU A 68 5.30 -5.80 1.53
CA GLU A 68 6.05 -5.74 0.29
C GLU A 68 5.95 -7.08 -0.46
N THR A 69 5.63 -7.01 -1.75
CA THR A 69 5.42 -8.17 -2.62
C THR A 69 6.69 -8.56 -3.36
N ASP A 70 7.63 -7.62 -3.51
CA ASP A 70 8.92 -7.88 -4.12
C ASP A 70 9.87 -8.57 -3.13
N LEU A 71 10.05 -9.89 -3.31
CA LEU A 71 10.92 -10.72 -2.49
C LEU A 71 12.40 -10.30 -2.55
N SER A 72 12.83 -9.55 -3.57
CA SER A 72 14.22 -9.06 -3.63
C SER A 72 14.56 -8.08 -2.50
N LYS A 73 13.54 -7.48 -1.86
CA LYS A 73 13.69 -6.59 -0.71
C LYS A 73 13.72 -7.34 0.63
N TYR A 74 13.51 -8.66 0.63
CA TYR A 74 13.54 -9.47 1.83
C TYR A 74 14.95 -9.94 2.15
N ARG A 75 15.19 -10.16 3.44
CA ARG A 75 16.33 -10.96 3.90
C ARG A 75 15.84 -12.37 4.11
N PHE A 76 16.74 -13.34 3.94
CA PHE A 76 16.44 -14.73 4.18
C PHE A 76 17.35 -15.27 5.28
N ILE A 77 16.76 -16.05 6.19
CA ILE A 77 17.48 -16.75 7.24
C ILE A 77 17.54 -18.24 6.92
N SER A 78 18.61 -18.88 7.36
CA SER A 78 18.75 -20.33 7.23
C SER A 78 17.66 -21.08 8.01
N PRO A 79 17.18 -22.25 7.53
CA PRO A 79 16.21 -23.07 8.26
C PRO A 79 16.68 -23.45 9.67
N GLU A 80 17.98 -23.66 9.88
CA GLU A 80 18.56 -23.96 11.20
C GLU A 80 18.51 -22.76 12.15
N THR A 81 18.48 -21.54 11.61
CA THR A 81 18.23 -20.34 12.42
C THR A 81 16.74 -20.24 12.74
N ALA A 82 15.87 -20.41 11.75
CA ALA A 82 14.42 -20.33 11.92
C ALA A 82 13.92 -21.33 12.98
N SER A 83 14.44 -22.55 12.99
CA SER A 83 14.06 -23.60 13.95
C SER A 83 14.42 -23.28 15.41
N LYS A 84 15.41 -22.42 15.65
CA LYS A 84 15.76 -21.91 17.00
C LYS A 84 14.73 -20.91 17.53
N PHE A 85 13.91 -20.33 16.65
CA PHE A 85 12.93 -19.30 16.97
C PHE A 85 11.51 -19.70 16.51
N PRO A 86 10.95 -20.83 16.98
CA PRO A 86 9.68 -21.34 16.48
C PRO A 86 8.51 -20.36 16.71
N ARG A 87 8.56 -19.56 17.79
CA ARG A 87 7.54 -18.54 18.09
C ARG A 87 7.66 -17.25 17.26
N THR A 88 8.67 -17.11 16.40
CA THR A 88 8.70 -16.03 15.41
C THR A 88 8.17 -16.47 14.05
N CYS A 89 7.87 -17.75 13.87
CA CYS A 89 7.22 -18.25 12.66
C CYS A 89 5.79 -17.69 12.57
N LEU A 90 5.50 -17.07 11.44
CA LEU A 90 4.24 -16.45 11.10
C LEU A 90 3.40 -17.40 10.26
N ARG A 91 2.09 -17.29 10.42
CA ARG A 91 1.12 -18.00 9.60
C ARG A 91 0.33 -17.04 8.73
N GLU A 92 -0.17 -17.54 7.62
CA GLU A 92 -1.15 -16.82 6.81
C GLU A 92 -2.27 -16.26 7.70
N GLY A 93 -2.63 -15.00 7.49
CA GLY A 93 -3.70 -14.32 8.21
C GLY A 93 -3.30 -13.81 9.60
N ASP A 94 -2.10 -14.11 10.09
CA ASP A 94 -1.53 -13.38 11.22
C ASP A 94 -1.31 -11.91 10.85
N PHE A 95 -1.18 -11.09 11.88
CA PHE A 95 -0.80 -9.69 11.76
C PHE A 95 0.54 -9.44 12.41
N VAL A 96 1.33 -8.55 11.81
CA VAL A 96 2.53 -7.99 12.41
C VAL A 96 2.36 -6.50 12.65
N ILE A 97 2.70 -6.05 13.85
CA ILE A 97 2.65 -4.64 14.25
C ILE A 97 4.07 -4.19 14.60
N SER A 98 4.55 -3.14 13.93
CA SER A 98 5.85 -2.56 14.21
C SER A 98 5.82 -1.73 15.48
N VAL A 99 6.74 -2.05 16.40
CA VAL A 99 6.82 -1.40 17.72
C VAL A 99 8.14 -0.66 17.95
N ARG A 100 9.04 -0.66 16.96
CA ARG A 100 10.32 0.08 16.98
C ARG A 100 10.70 0.52 15.56
N GLY A 101 11.15 1.76 15.40
CA GLY A 101 11.59 2.34 14.12
C GLY A 101 10.42 2.82 13.25
N THR A 102 9.63 1.89 12.70
CA THR A 102 8.44 2.19 11.88
C THR A 102 7.14 2.01 12.66
N MET A 103 7.08 2.60 13.85
CA MET A 103 6.03 2.35 14.85
C MET A 103 4.61 2.53 14.28
N GLY A 104 3.70 1.65 14.70
CA GLY A 104 2.27 1.72 14.38
C GLY A 104 1.90 1.10 13.03
N LYS A 105 2.87 0.85 12.16
CA LYS A 105 2.65 0.10 10.91
C LYS A 105 2.16 -1.32 11.20
N VAL A 106 1.11 -1.72 10.52
CA VAL A 106 0.50 -3.04 10.62
C VAL A 106 0.47 -3.71 9.25
N ALA A 107 0.66 -5.03 9.17
CA ALA A 107 0.29 -5.80 7.99
C ALA A 107 -0.25 -7.18 8.32
N ILE A 108 -1.15 -7.67 7.47
CA ILE A 108 -1.55 -9.07 7.41
C ILE A 108 -0.49 -9.90 6.66
N ILE A 109 -0.26 -11.12 7.11
CA ILE A 109 0.64 -12.08 6.47
C ILE A 109 -0.11 -12.78 5.31
N PRO A 110 0.35 -12.63 4.05
CA PRO A 110 -0.24 -13.32 2.91
C PRO A 110 0.18 -14.80 2.88
N GLU A 111 -0.55 -15.60 2.11
CA GLU A 111 -0.26 -17.02 1.88
C GLU A 111 1.16 -17.27 1.38
N SER A 112 1.66 -16.39 0.50
CA SER A 112 3.03 -16.47 -0.04
C SER A 112 4.14 -16.31 1.00
N LEU A 113 3.80 -15.89 2.22
CA LEU A 113 4.72 -15.75 3.35
C LEU A 113 4.30 -16.61 4.55
N ASP A 114 3.47 -17.64 4.35
CA ASP A 114 3.26 -18.65 5.39
C ASP A 114 4.60 -19.31 5.74
N GLY A 115 4.88 -19.41 7.05
CA GLY A 115 6.14 -19.94 7.55
C GLY A 115 7.29 -18.92 7.65
N ALA A 116 7.10 -17.67 7.21
CA ALA A 116 8.12 -16.62 7.36
C ALA A 116 8.42 -16.31 8.83
N ASN A 117 9.62 -15.81 9.13
CA ASN A 117 9.98 -15.42 10.50
C ASN A 117 9.89 -13.90 10.71
N MET A 118 9.38 -13.45 11.86
CA MET A 118 9.44 -12.04 12.26
C MET A 118 10.69 -11.68 13.07
N THR A 119 11.09 -10.42 12.99
CA THR A 119 12.12 -9.84 13.88
C THR A 119 11.55 -9.38 15.23
N ALA A 120 12.39 -9.23 16.26
CA ALA A 120 11.99 -8.77 17.61
C ALA A 120 11.44 -7.32 17.70
N ASN A 121 11.46 -6.59 16.58
CA ASN A 121 10.88 -5.24 16.45
C ASN A 121 9.39 -5.28 16.08
N LEU A 122 8.83 -6.48 15.89
CA LEU A 122 7.44 -6.73 15.56
C LEU A 122 6.73 -7.44 16.72
N ILE A 123 5.42 -7.21 16.80
CA ILE A 123 4.48 -8.01 17.59
C ILE A 123 3.64 -8.81 16.61
N ARG A 124 3.54 -10.12 16.83
CA ARG A 124 2.58 -10.99 16.16
C ARG A 124 1.23 -10.89 16.85
N VAL A 125 0.17 -10.79 16.08
CA VAL A 125 -1.22 -10.86 16.51
C VAL A 125 -1.91 -11.91 15.64
N SER A 126 -2.26 -13.05 16.23
CA SER A 126 -2.98 -14.11 15.54
C SER A 126 -4.48 -13.96 15.84
N PRO A 127 -5.32 -13.65 14.84
CA PRO A 127 -6.74 -13.39 15.07
C PRO A 127 -7.54 -14.68 15.29
N ASP A 128 -8.46 -14.68 16.24
CA ASP A 128 -9.49 -15.72 16.41
C ASP A 128 -10.52 -15.58 15.29
N ARG A 129 -10.37 -16.43 14.26
CA ARG A 129 -11.17 -16.38 13.04
C ARG A 129 -12.66 -16.69 13.28
N SER A 130 -13.02 -17.23 14.44
CA SER A 130 -14.43 -17.43 14.83
C SER A 130 -15.11 -16.14 15.29
N LYS A 131 -14.33 -15.10 15.61
CA LYS A 131 -14.82 -13.81 16.11
C LYS A 131 -14.56 -12.67 15.13
N ILE A 132 -13.41 -12.69 14.45
CA ILE A 132 -12.97 -11.58 13.60
C ILE A 132 -12.56 -12.06 12.20
N PHE A 133 -13.11 -11.43 11.18
CA PHE A 133 -12.71 -11.67 9.80
C PHE A 133 -11.39 -10.92 9.51
N PRO A 134 -10.30 -11.60 9.09
CA PRO A 134 -8.98 -10.98 8.98
C PRO A 134 -8.95 -9.73 8.08
N MET A 135 -9.63 -9.73 6.93
CA MET A 135 -9.63 -8.56 6.06
C MET A 135 -10.38 -7.37 6.63
N PHE A 136 -11.47 -7.59 7.37
CA PHE A 136 -12.12 -6.53 8.15
C PHE A 136 -11.17 -5.99 9.22
N PHE A 137 -10.51 -6.90 9.94
CA PHE A 137 -9.58 -6.55 11.00
C PHE A 137 -8.40 -5.71 10.49
N ARG A 138 -7.85 -6.05 9.32
CA ARG A 138 -6.85 -5.22 8.62
C ARG A 138 -7.33 -3.79 8.46
N HIS A 139 -8.56 -3.58 8.00
CA HIS A 139 -9.12 -2.23 7.82
C HIS A 139 -9.28 -1.49 9.15
N VAL A 140 -9.68 -2.18 10.22
CA VAL A 140 -9.73 -1.60 11.57
C VAL A 140 -8.32 -1.15 12.00
N LEU A 141 -7.32 -2.02 11.88
CA LEU A 141 -5.95 -1.74 12.34
C LEU A 141 -5.27 -0.59 11.59
N ILE A 142 -5.58 -0.39 10.30
CA ILE A 142 -5.04 0.75 9.53
C ILE A 142 -5.92 2.00 9.58
N SER A 143 -7.07 1.95 10.28
CA SER A 143 -7.94 3.11 10.41
C SER A 143 -7.28 4.21 11.24
N GLU A 144 -7.58 5.47 10.90
CA GLU A 144 -7.08 6.65 11.60
C GLU A 144 -7.40 6.58 13.11
N LYS A 145 -8.64 6.20 13.45
CA LYS A 145 -9.08 6.03 14.85
C LYS A 145 -8.22 5.03 15.62
N PHE A 146 -7.90 3.87 15.02
CA PHE A 146 -7.05 2.87 15.68
C PHE A 146 -5.61 3.36 15.81
N GLN A 147 -5.06 3.95 14.74
CA GLN A 147 -3.70 4.48 14.72
C GLN A 147 -3.51 5.62 15.74
N GLU A 148 -4.49 6.50 15.89
CA GLU A 148 -4.51 7.53 16.94
C GLU A 148 -4.51 6.92 18.35
N THR A 149 -5.40 5.94 18.58
CA THR A 149 -5.47 5.23 19.87
C THR A 149 -4.13 4.55 20.20
N LEU A 150 -3.49 3.94 19.20
CA LEU A 150 -2.19 3.30 19.33
C LEU A 150 -1.09 4.32 19.65
N ASN A 151 -1.10 5.47 18.96
CA ASN A 151 -0.13 6.55 19.16
C ASN A 151 -0.24 7.17 20.57
N ILE A 152 -1.46 7.43 21.05
CA ILE A 152 -1.72 7.93 22.41
C ILE A 152 -1.18 6.94 23.44
N THR A 153 -1.51 5.66 23.30
CA THR A 153 -1.07 4.59 24.20
C THR A 153 0.46 4.47 24.23
N SER A 154 1.13 4.67 23.10
CA SER A 154 2.60 4.61 23.02
C SER A 154 3.31 5.82 23.65
N SER A 155 2.66 6.99 23.67
CA SER A 155 3.24 8.26 24.13
C SER A 155 3.25 8.43 25.65
N THR A 156 2.49 7.60 26.38
CA THR A 156 2.47 7.59 27.85
C THR A 156 3.75 7.01 28.48
N THR A 157 4.70 6.51 27.67
CA THR A 157 5.95 5.89 28.15
C THR A 157 7.17 6.76 27.82
N THR A 158 8.12 6.89 28.75
CA THR A 158 9.36 7.70 28.60
C THR A 158 10.20 7.30 27.38
N ILE A 159 10.01 6.08 26.86
CA ILE A 159 10.57 5.60 25.60
C ILE A 159 9.40 5.11 24.76
N ARG A 160 9.07 5.81 23.66
CA ARG A 160 8.01 5.40 22.71
C ARG A 160 8.21 3.93 22.32
N ARG A 161 7.40 3.04 22.89
CA ARG A 161 7.38 1.60 22.60
C ARG A 161 6.01 1.07 22.99
N ILE A 162 5.33 0.44 22.05
CA ILE A 162 4.08 -0.27 22.31
C ILE A 162 4.40 -1.60 23.00
N LYS A 163 3.86 -1.84 24.18
CA LYS A 163 4.01 -3.12 24.89
C LYS A 163 2.80 -4.03 24.60
N ALA A 164 3.02 -5.34 24.55
CA ALA A 164 1.94 -6.31 24.31
C ALA A 164 0.77 -6.20 25.32
N PRO A 165 0.98 -5.97 26.64
CA PRO A 165 -0.14 -5.79 27.57
C PRO A 165 -0.98 -4.54 27.31
N GLU A 166 -0.38 -3.47 26.79
CA GLU A 166 -1.12 -2.26 26.42
C GLU A 166 -1.96 -2.51 25.17
N LEU A 167 -1.36 -3.17 24.18
CA LEU A 167 -2.02 -3.54 22.94
C LEU A 167 -3.24 -4.45 23.18
N LYS A 168 -3.11 -5.43 24.08
CA LYS A 168 -4.20 -6.33 24.51
C LYS A 168 -5.44 -5.61 25.00
N ARG A 169 -5.29 -4.45 25.66
CA ARG A 169 -6.40 -3.67 26.24
C ARG A 169 -7.11 -2.75 25.25
N LEU A 170 -6.60 -2.60 24.03
CA LEU A 170 -7.21 -1.73 23.03
C LEU A 170 -8.59 -2.26 22.63
N LYS A 171 -9.60 -1.38 22.66
CA LYS A 171 -10.99 -1.72 22.38
C LYS A 171 -11.45 -1.15 21.05
N PHE A 172 -12.30 -1.88 20.34
CA PHE A 172 -12.94 -1.44 19.10
C PHE A 172 -14.29 -2.10 18.92
N ALA A 173 -15.08 -1.54 18.00
CA ALA A 173 -16.42 -2.01 17.71
C ALA A 173 -16.34 -3.24 16.80
N ILE A 174 -17.15 -4.26 17.09
CA ILE A 174 -17.16 -5.51 16.35
C ILE A 174 -18.57 -5.82 15.80
N PRO A 175 -18.80 -5.71 14.48
CA PRO A 175 -20.05 -6.15 13.87
C PRO A 175 -20.20 -7.68 13.94
N PRO A 176 -21.40 -8.22 13.69
CA PRO A 176 -21.58 -9.63 13.37
C PRO A 176 -20.71 -10.06 12.16
N LEU A 177 -20.20 -11.29 12.18
CA LEU A 177 -19.32 -11.81 11.13
C LEU A 177 -19.83 -11.62 9.68
N PRO A 178 -21.13 -11.81 9.35
CA PRO A 178 -21.62 -11.56 7.99
C PRO A 178 -21.41 -10.11 7.54
N GLU A 179 -21.63 -9.15 8.43
CA GLU A 179 -21.42 -7.73 8.15
C GLU A 179 -19.92 -7.40 8.06
N GLN A 180 -19.07 -7.99 8.90
CA GLN A 180 -17.61 -7.83 8.78
C GLN A 180 -17.12 -8.22 7.37
N LYS A 181 -17.61 -9.34 6.82
CA LYS A 181 -17.27 -9.79 5.47
C LYS A 181 -17.70 -8.80 4.40
N LYS A 182 -18.94 -8.28 4.49
CA LYS A 182 -19.47 -7.27 3.55
C LYS A 182 -18.70 -5.95 3.60
N ILE A 183 -18.37 -5.47 4.81
CA ILE A 183 -17.54 -4.28 4.99
C ILE A 183 -16.17 -4.50 4.33
N ALA A 184 -15.54 -5.66 4.59
CA ALA A 184 -14.24 -5.98 4.02
C ALA A 184 -14.28 -6.08 2.49
N GLU A 185 -15.34 -6.65 1.90
CA GLU A 185 -15.53 -6.75 0.46
C GLU A 185 -15.64 -5.36 -0.21
N VAL A 186 -16.46 -4.47 0.35
CA VAL A 186 -16.62 -3.10 -0.14
C VAL A 186 -15.27 -2.36 -0.11
N LEU A 187 -14.57 -2.41 1.03
CA LEU A 187 -13.29 -1.72 1.18
C LEU A 187 -12.18 -2.33 0.32
N SER A 188 -12.19 -3.66 0.14
CA SER A 188 -11.24 -4.37 -0.71
C SER A 188 -11.45 -4.06 -2.18
N THR A 189 -12.69 -3.84 -2.62
CA THR A 189 -13.01 -3.43 -4.00
C THR A 189 -12.36 -2.07 -4.32
N VAL A 190 -12.43 -1.13 -3.37
CA VAL A 190 -11.78 0.18 -3.53
C VAL A 190 -10.26 0.05 -3.52
N ASP A 191 -9.70 -0.81 -2.66
CA ASP A 191 -8.26 -1.11 -2.65
C ASP A 191 -7.78 -1.67 -3.99
N GLN A 192 -8.50 -2.62 -4.57
CA GLN A 192 -8.19 -3.18 -5.90
C GLN A 192 -8.23 -2.10 -6.98
N ALA A 193 -9.20 -1.18 -6.93
CA ALA A 193 -9.27 -0.07 -7.87
C ALA A 193 -8.06 0.88 -7.72
N ILE A 194 -7.62 1.16 -6.49
CA ILE A 194 -6.43 1.98 -6.21
C ILE A 194 -5.18 1.32 -6.78
N GLU A 195 -4.98 0.02 -6.55
CA GLU A 195 -3.79 -0.70 -7.04
C GLU A 195 -3.78 -0.79 -8.57
N LYS A 196 -4.93 -1.10 -9.20
CA LYS A 196 -5.06 -1.08 -10.67
C LYS A 196 -4.68 0.28 -11.28
N ASN A 197 -5.12 1.39 -10.68
CA ASN A 197 -4.73 2.72 -11.16
C ASN A 197 -3.24 2.98 -10.97
N LYS A 198 -2.63 2.50 -9.88
CA LYS A 198 -1.18 2.59 -9.67
C LYS A 198 -0.39 1.79 -10.72
N GLU A 199 -0.82 0.58 -11.04
CA GLU A 199 -0.22 -0.22 -12.12
C GLU A 199 -0.34 0.46 -13.49
N ILE A 200 -1.51 1.04 -13.80
CA ILE A 200 -1.72 1.80 -15.04
C ILE A 200 -0.75 2.99 -15.10
N ILE A 201 -0.58 3.73 -14.00
CA ILE A 201 0.34 4.86 -13.94
C ILE A 201 1.78 4.42 -14.24
N GLU A 202 2.27 3.36 -13.59
CA GLU A 202 3.64 2.89 -13.79
C GLU A 202 3.85 2.35 -15.22
N LYS A 203 2.94 1.53 -15.76
CA LYS A 203 2.99 1.08 -17.15
C LYS A 203 2.96 2.23 -18.16
N THR A 204 2.17 3.27 -17.88
CA THR A 204 2.09 4.44 -18.77
C THR A 204 3.36 5.27 -18.73
N LYS A 205 4.02 5.39 -17.56
CA LYS A 205 5.33 6.05 -17.45
C LYS A 205 6.42 5.27 -18.20
N GLU A 206 6.43 3.95 -18.09
CA GLU A 206 7.36 3.10 -18.84
C GLU A 206 7.14 3.23 -20.35
N LEU A 207 5.88 3.18 -20.80
CA LEU A 207 5.51 3.42 -22.18
C LEU A 207 5.96 4.81 -22.65
N LYS A 208 5.73 5.86 -21.84
CA LYS A 208 6.18 7.22 -22.15
C LYS A 208 7.69 7.26 -22.35
N LYS A 209 8.46 6.61 -21.48
CA LYS A 209 9.93 6.55 -21.58
C LYS A 209 10.37 5.90 -22.89
N GLY A 210 9.79 4.76 -23.26
CA GLY A 210 10.08 4.09 -24.52
C GLY A 210 9.67 4.92 -25.74
N LEU A 211 8.47 5.49 -25.71
CA LEU A 211 7.95 6.36 -26.76
C LEU A 211 8.81 7.62 -26.95
N MET A 212 9.27 8.23 -25.86
CA MET A 212 10.18 9.38 -25.92
C MET A 212 11.51 9.00 -26.60
N GLN A 213 12.08 7.83 -26.30
CA GLN A 213 13.28 7.36 -26.97
C GLN A 213 13.05 7.15 -28.47
N GLU A 214 11.94 6.49 -28.84
CA GLU A 214 11.61 6.25 -30.25
C GLU A 214 11.33 7.56 -31.00
N LEU A 215 10.50 8.45 -30.44
CA LEU A 215 10.14 9.71 -31.08
C LEU A 215 11.33 10.65 -31.24
N LEU A 216 12.23 10.75 -30.25
CA LEU A 216 13.39 11.64 -30.31
C LEU A 216 14.57 11.07 -31.11
N THR A 217 14.49 9.83 -31.58
CA THR A 217 15.51 9.22 -32.44
C THR A 217 15.01 8.95 -33.85
N ARG A 218 13.74 8.55 -34.00
CA ARG A 218 13.16 8.11 -35.27
C ARG A 218 12.05 9.01 -35.81
N GLY A 219 11.51 9.92 -35.00
CA GLY A 219 10.35 10.74 -35.37
C GLY A 219 9.09 9.93 -35.65
N ILE A 220 8.11 10.54 -36.33
CA ILE A 220 6.79 9.99 -36.58
C ILE A 220 6.61 9.70 -38.07
N GLY A 221 6.68 8.41 -38.42
CA GLY A 221 6.35 7.91 -39.76
C GLY A 221 7.49 7.96 -40.78
N HIS A 222 8.73 8.19 -40.34
CA HIS A 222 9.90 8.22 -41.22
C HIS A 222 10.30 6.82 -41.69
N LYS A 223 10.63 6.70 -42.99
CA LYS A 223 11.08 5.45 -43.63
C LYS A 223 12.55 5.46 -44.05
N LYS A 224 13.17 6.64 -44.11
CA LYS A 224 14.55 6.83 -44.57
C LYS A 224 15.37 7.48 -43.47
N PHE A 225 16.56 6.95 -43.23
CA PHE A 225 17.45 7.37 -42.15
C PHE A 225 18.87 7.57 -42.67
N LYS A 226 19.65 8.38 -41.95
CA LYS A 226 21.08 8.63 -42.21
C LYS A 226 21.88 8.41 -40.92
N LYS A 227 23.09 7.85 -41.05
CA LYS A 227 24.03 7.73 -39.94
C LYS A 227 24.69 9.07 -39.64
N THR A 228 24.75 9.43 -38.36
CA THR A 228 25.39 10.64 -37.86
C THR A 228 26.25 10.30 -36.64
N GLU A 229 27.01 11.28 -36.14
CA GLU A 229 27.86 11.11 -34.94
C GLU A 229 27.06 10.82 -33.65
N ILE A 230 25.75 11.13 -33.62
CA ILE A 230 24.85 10.89 -32.49
C ILE A 230 23.89 9.72 -32.73
N GLY A 231 24.14 8.91 -33.77
CA GLY A 231 23.32 7.76 -34.14
C GLY A 231 22.57 7.94 -35.47
N GLU A 232 21.64 7.03 -35.73
CA GLU A 232 20.82 7.04 -36.93
C GLU A 232 19.57 7.93 -36.72
N ILE A 233 19.37 8.92 -37.60
CA ILE A 233 18.26 9.88 -37.52
C ILE A 233 17.56 10.00 -38.89
N PRO A 234 16.30 10.47 -38.96
CA PRO A 234 15.62 10.73 -40.22
C PRO A 234 16.42 11.64 -41.16
N VAL A 235 16.35 11.38 -42.46
CA VAL A 235 17.11 12.16 -43.47
C VAL A 235 16.81 13.66 -43.38
N GLU A 236 15.56 14.01 -43.07
CA GLU A 236 15.05 15.39 -42.93
C GLU A 236 15.56 16.11 -41.67
N TRP A 237 16.07 15.38 -40.68
CA TRP A 237 16.56 15.97 -39.44
C TRP A 237 18.00 16.46 -39.58
N ARG A 238 18.36 17.52 -38.86
CA ARG A 238 19.75 17.97 -38.77
C ARG A 238 20.31 17.67 -37.38
N VAL A 239 21.63 17.62 -37.27
CA VAL A 239 22.30 17.65 -35.96
C VAL A 239 22.53 19.12 -35.61
N ALA A 240 22.03 19.56 -34.47
CA ALA A 240 22.23 20.92 -33.97
C ALA A 240 22.95 20.87 -32.63
N LYS A 241 23.62 21.96 -32.24
CA LYS A 241 24.13 22.08 -30.88
C LYS A 241 23.06 22.67 -29.98
N ILE A 242 23.12 22.37 -28.68
CA ILE A 242 22.15 22.92 -27.72
C ILE A 242 22.23 24.44 -27.65
N GLU A 243 23.42 25.05 -27.79
CA GLU A 243 23.62 26.51 -27.83
C GLU A 243 22.81 27.18 -28.96
N ASP A 244 22.53 26.47 -30.06
CA ASP A 244 21.73 26.99 -31.18
C ASP A 244 20.23 27.09 -30.82
N CYS A 245 19.81 26.48 -29.71
CA CYS A 245 18.41 26.30 -29.31
C CYS A 245 18.11 26.79 -27.88
N CYS A 246 19.12 27.02 -27.03
CA CYS A 246 18.94 27.42 -25.63
C CYS A 246 20.20 28.11 -25.06
N ASP A 247 20.02 29.21 -24.33
CA ASP A 247 21.10 30.04 -23.78
C ASP A 247 21.79 29.46 -22.52
N ILE A 248 21.34 28.32 -22.00
CA ILE A 248 21.63 27.87 -20.62
C ILE A 248 22.56 26.64 -20.56
N LEU A 249 22.82 25.97 -21.69
CA LEU A 249 23.55 24.69 -21.72
C LEU A 249 24.58 24.65 -22.85
N ASP A 250 25.81 24.25 -22.51
CA ASP A 250 26.94 24.31 -23.46
C ASP A 250 27.52 22.92 -23.80
N SER A 251 27.99 22.78 -25.04
CA SER A 251 28.74 21.67 -25.66
C SER A 251 28.04 20.38 -26.15
N GLN A 252 26.73 20.16 -25.98
CA GLN A 252 26.09 18.90 -26.42
C GLN A 252 25.41 19.02 -27.81
N ARG A 253 25.51 17.97 -28.64
CA ARG A 253 24.81 17.87 -29.93
C ARG A 253 23.54 17.04 -29.80
N ILE A 254 22.47 17.49 -30.44
CA ILE A 254 21.14 16.85 -30.40
C ILE A 254 20.55 16.67 -31.80
N PRO A 255 19.67 15.68 -32.00
CA PRO A 255 18.83 15.63 -33.18
C PRO A 255 17.88 16.84 -33.16
N SER A 256 17.78 17.56 -34.27
CA SER A 256 16.92 18.72 -34.44
C SER A 256 15.94 18.45 -35.58
N PRO A 257 14.72 17.99 -35.24
CA PRO A 257 13.63 17.80 -36.19
C PRO A 257 13.14 19.15 -36.75
N PRO A 258 12.47 19.17 -37.91
CA PRO A 258 11.70 20.35 -38.35
C PRO A 258 10.65 20.75 -37.31
N PHE A 259 10.30 22.04 -37.22
CA PHE A 259 9.35 22.53 -36.22
C PHE A 259 8.00 21.79 -36.22
N THR A 260 7.47 21.48 -37.40
CA THR A 260 6.23 20.70 -37.53
C THR A 260 6.34 19.31 -36.90
N GLU A 261 7.51 18.68 -36.99
CA GLU A 261 7.78 17.40 -36.36
C GLU A 261 7.96 17.53 -34.85
N GLN A 262 8.62 18.59 -34.39
CA GLN A 262 8.74 18.91 -32.96
C GLN A 262 7.34 19.08 -32.33
N GLU A 263 6.44 19.83 -32.98
CA GLU A 263 5.06 20.03 -32.52
C GLU A 263 4.29 18.70 -32.44
N ARG A 264 4.43 17.82 -33.44
CA ARG A 264 3.80 16.50 -33.44
C ARG A 264 4.32 15.63 -32.29
N ILE A 265 5.64 15.58 -32.08
CA ILE A 265 6.26 14.83 -30.99
C ILE A 265 5.79 15.38 -29.64
N ALA A 266 5.84 16.70 -29.45
CA ALA A 266 5.40 17.36 -28.23
C ALA A 266 3.94 17.05 -27.91
N LYS A 267 3.05 17.10 -28.92
CA LYS A 267 1.63 16.76 -28.78
C LYS A 267 1.41 15.32 -28.35
N VAL A 268 2.15 14.37 -28.93
CA VAL A 268 2.04 12.95 -28.54
C VAL A 268 2.48 12.75 -27.08
N LEU A 269 3.62 13.33 -26.69
CA LEU A 269 4.13 13.22 -25.33
C LEU A 269 3.21 13.91 -24.31
N SER A 270 2.67 15.08 -24.63
CA SER A 270 1.75 15.81 -23.75
C SER A 270 0.45 15.05 -23.53
N CYS A 271 -0.10 14.40 -24.57
CA CYS A 271 -1.29 13.55 -24.42
C CYS A 271 -1.04 12.37 -23.45
N VAL A 272 0.17 11.78 -23.47
CA VAL A 272 0.53 10.73 -22.52
C VAL A 272 0.65 11.29 -21.09
N ASP A 273 1.22 12.48 -20.93
CA ASP A 273 1.30 13.17 -19.64
C ASP A 273 -0.08 13.48 -19.05
N GLU A 274 -0.99 14.04 -19.84
CA GLU A 274 -2.37 14.30 -19.43
C GLU A 274 -3.06 13.01 -18.97
N LYS A 275 -2.79 11.88 -19.65
CA LYS A 275 -3.34 10.58 -19.26
C LYS A 275 -2.79 10.11 -17.91
N ILE A 276 -1.49 10.28 -17.67
CA ILE A 276 -0.84 9.96 -16.40
C ILE A 276 -1.47 10.81 -15.29
N GLU A 277 -1.56 12.12 -15.48
CA GLU A 277 -2.12 13.06 -14.51
C GLU A 277 -3.58 12.73 -14.17
N LYS A 278 -4.42 12.50 -15.19
CA LYS A 278 -5.83 12.11 -15.00
C LYS A 278 -5.97 10.82 -14.19
N THR A 279 -5.07 9.86 -14.42
CA THR A 279 -5.07 8.58 -13.69
C THR A 279 -4.58 8.75 -12.25
N MET A 280 -3.57 9.61 -12.02
CA MET A 280 -3.13 9.98 -10.67
C MET A 280 -4.25 10.63 -9.86
N LYS A 281 -4.96 11.61 -10.45
CA LYS A 281 -6.11 12.26 -9.81
C LYS A 281 -7.24 11.27 -9.50
N ARG A 282 -7.51 10.32 -10.40
CA ARG A 282 -8.49 9.24 -10.13
C ARG A 282 -8.08 8.37 -8.94
N LYS A 283 -6.81 8.00 -8.85
CA LYS A 283 -6.25 7.22 -7.72
C LYS A 283 -6.38 7.98 -6.40
N GLU A 284 -6.07 9.28 -6.39
CA GLU A 284 -6.20 10.15 -5.22
C GLU A 284 -7.66 10.23 -4.75
N ASN A 285 -8.60 10.48 -5.68
CA ASN A 285 -10.03 10.49 -5.40
C ASN A 285 -10.51 9.16 -4.80
N LEU A 286 -10.06 8.02 -5.32
CA LEU A 286 -10.37 6.71 -4.75
C LEU A 286 -9.83 6.57 -3.31
N GLY A 287 -8.66 7.14 -3.02
CA GLY A 287 -8.12 7.21 -1.66
C GLY A 287 -9.01 8.01 -0.71
N LEU A 288 -9.53 9.16 -1.14
CA LEU A 288 -10.47 9.97 -0.36
C LEU A 288 -11.78 9.22 -0.12
N VAL A 289 -12.33 8.58 -1.18
CA VAL A 289 -13.53 7.73 -1.07
C VAL A 289 -13.29 6.60 -0.07
N LYS A 290 -12.13 5.92 -0.13
CA LYS A 290 -11.79 4.87 0.83
C LYS A 290 -11.76 5.41 2.27
N LYS A 291 -11.14 6.57 2.51
CA LYS A 291 -11.09 7.18 3.85
C LYS A 291 -12.50 7.47 4.37
N GLY A 292 -13.36 8.05 3.54
CA GLY A 292 -14.77 8.31 3.89
C GLY A 292 -15.55 7.02 4.17
N LEU A 293 -15.41 6.01 3.32
CA LEU A 293 -16.05 4.69 3.51
C LEU A 293 -15.60 4.03 4.81
N MET A 294 -14.31 4.06 5.13
CA MET A 294 -13.80 3.53 6.39
C MET A 294 -14.42 4.26 7.59
N GLN A 295 -14.57 5.59 7.54
CA GLN A 295 -15.15 6.36 8.62
C GLN A 295 -16.62 5.97 8.89
N VAL A 296 -17.41 5.73 7.85
CA VAL A 296 -18.84 5.42 7.99
C VAL A 296 -19.11 3.93 8.21
N LEU A 297 -18.37 3.04 7.55
CA LEU A 297 -18.54 1.59 7.66
C LEU A 297 -17.99 1.06 8.99
N LEU A 298 -16.79 1.48 9.42
CA LEU A 298 -16.17 0.96 10.65
C LEU A 298 -16.78 1.52 11.94
N THR A 299 -17.67 2.51 11.81
CA THR A 299 -18.45 3.05 12.94
C THR A 299 -19.91 2.63 12.88
N GLY A 300 -20.32 1.90 11.85
CA GLY A 300 -21.70 1.48 11.64
C GLY A 300 -22.67 2.62 11.31
N LYS A 301 -22.16 3.83 10.98
CA LYS A 301 -22.98 4.94 10.45
C LYS A 301 -23.59 4.61 9.08
N MET A 302 -22.95 3.70 8.35
CA MET A 302 -23.49 3.07 7.16
C MET A 302 -23.39 1.56 7.35
N ARG A 303 -24.52 0.87 7.21
CA ARG A 303 -24.62 -0.58 7.41
C ARG A 303 -24.56 -1.31 6.07
N VAL A 304 -23.94 -2.49 6.09
CA VAL A 304 -23.91 -3.40 4.95
C VAL A 304 -24.27 -4.79 5.46
N LYS A 305 -25.59 -5.02 5.60
CA LYS A 305 -26.16 -6.27 6.11
C LYS A 305 -26.27 -7.31 5.03
#